data_AF-A0A8S7ATG4-F1
#
_entry.id   AF-A0A8S7ATG4-F1
#
_cell.length_a   1.000
_cell.length_b   1.000
_cell.length_c   1.000
_cell.angle_alpha   90.00
_cell.angle_beta   90.00
_cell.angle_gamma   90.00
#
_symmetry.space_group_name_H-M   'P 1'
#
loop_
_entity.id
_entity.type
_entity.pdbx_description
1 polymer ?
#
loop_
_entity_poly.entity_id
_entity_poly.type
_entity_poly.pdbx_seq_one_letter_code
_entity_poly.pdbx_strand_id
1 'polypeptide(L)'
;MRRFLTTLMILLVVLVAGLSALVLLVNPNDFRDYMVKQVAARSGYQLQLDGPLRWHVWPQLSILSGRMSLTAQGASQPLVRADNMRLDVALLPLLSHQLSVKQVMLKGAVIQLTPQTEAVRSEDAPVAPRDNTLPDLSDDRGWSFDISSLKVADSVLVFQHEDDEQVTIRNIRLQMEQDPQHRGSFEFSGRINRDQRDLTISLNGTVDASDYPHDLTAAIEQVNWQLQGADLPKQGIQGQGSFQAQWQESHKRLSFNQISLTANDSTLSGQAQVTLTEKPEWQLRLQFPQLNLDNLIPLNETANGENGAAQQGQSQSTLPRPVISSRIDEPAYQGLQGFTADILLQASNVRWRGMNFTDVATQMTNKSGLLEITQLQGKLNGGQVSLPGTLDATSINPRINFQPRLENVEIGTILKAFNYPISLTGKMSLAGDFSGADIDADAFRHNWQGQAHVEMTDTRMEGMNFQQMIQQAVERNGGDVKAAENFDNVTRLDRFTTDLTLKDGVVTLNDMQGQSPVLALTGEGMLNLADQTCDTQFDIRVIGGWSGESKLIDFLKETPVPLRVYGNWQQLNYSLQVDQLLRKHLQDEAKRRLNDWAERNKDSRNGKDVKKLLEKM
;
A
#
# COMPACT_ATOMS: atom_id res chain seq x y z
N MET A 1 -46.98 -2.17 -57.30
CA MET A 1 -45.66 -1.49 -57.21
C MET A 1 -45.67 -0.02 -57.61
N ARG A 2 -46.09 0.37 -58.84
CA ARG A 2 -46.02 1.79 -59.27
C ARG A 2 -46.74 2.80 -58.36
N ARG A 3 -47.97 2.51 -57.92
CA ARG A 3 -48.76 3.41 -57.05
C ARG A 3 -48.14 3.62 -55.66
N PHE A 4 -47.54 2.56 -55.10
CA PHE A 4 -46.81 2.60 -53.83
C PHE A 4 -45.53 3.45 -53.95
N LEU A 5 -44.81 3.31 -55.07
CA LEU A 5 -43.60 4.08 -55.33
C LEU A 5 -43.91 5.58 -55.51
N THR A 6 -44.99 5.92 -56.20
CA THR A 6 -45.43 7.32 -56.35
C THR A 6 -45.90 7.94 -55.05
N THR A 7 -46.63 7.21 -54.20
CA THR A 7 -47.02 7.71 -52.86
C THR A 7 -45.79 7.93 -51.97
N LEU A 8 -44.80 7.05 -52.05
CA LEU A 8 -43.54 7.20 -51.32
C LEU A 8 -42.76 8.43 -51.80
N MET A 9 -42.68 8.65 -53.11
CA MET A 9 -42.04 9.82 -53.70
C MET A 9 -42.75 11.13 -53.34
N ILE A 10 -44.09 11.17 -53.36
CA ILE A 10 -44.85 12.35 -52.94
C ILE A 10 -44.61 12.63 -51.45
N LEU A 11 -44.62 11.60 -50.60
CA LEU A 11 -44.37 11.77 -49.17
C LEU A 11 -42.94 12.26 -48.90
N LEU A 12 -41.95 11.76 -49.64
CA LEU A 12 -40.57 12.24 -49.58
C LEU A 12 -40.47 13.71 -50.00
N VAL A 13 -41.11 14.10 -51.11
CA VAL A 13 -41.11 15.48 -51.61
C VAL A 13 -41.79 16.42 -50.61
N VAL A 14 -42.93 16.02 -50.03
CA VAL A 14 -43.63 16.81 -49.00
C VAL A 14 -42.77 16.95 -47.74
N LEU A 15 -42.09 15.89 -47.33
CA LEU A 15 -41.18 15.92 -46.17
C LEU A 15 -39.98 16.84 -46.42
N VAL A 16 -39.33 16.73 -47.59
CA VAL A 16 -38.22 17.61 -47.98
C VAL A 16 -38.68 19.07 -48.10
N ALA A 17 -39.84 19.33 -48.70
CA ALA A 17 -40.41 20.66 -48.81
C ALA A 17 -40.78 21.26 -47.45
N GLY A 18 -41.36 20.47 -46.55
CA GLY A 18 -41.69 20.88 -45.19
C GLY A 18 -40.44 21.21 -44.35
N LEU A 19 -39.41 20.37 -44.42
CA LEU A 19 -38.12 20.65 -43.77
C LEU A 19 -37.42 21.89 -44.36
N SER A 20 -37.49 22.06 -45.68
CA SER A 20 -36.93 23.25 -46.35
C SER A 20 -37.68 24.53 -45.94
N ALA A 21 -39.01 24.47 -45.82
CA ALA A 21 -39.82 25.58 -45.35
C ALA A 21 -39.47 25.94 -43.89
N LEU A 22 -39.30 24.96 -43.01
CA LEU A 22 -38.88 25.18 -41.61
C LEU A 22 -37.55 25.95 -41.52
N VAL A 23 -36.54 25.51 -42.29
CA VAL A 23 -35.20 26.15 -42.30
C VAL A 23 -35.25 27.58 -42.84
N LEU A 24 -36.19 27.89 -43.74
CA LEU A 24 -36.38 29.23 -44.29
C LEU A 24 -37.22 30.15 -43.37
N LEU A 25 -38.18 29.60 -42.62
CA LEU A 25 -39.09 30.38 -41.78
C LEU A 25 -38.53 30.68 -40.39
N VAL A 26 -37.69 29.78 -39.84
CA VAL A 26 -37.18 29.87 -38.46
C VAL A 26 -35.66 30.03 -38.49
N ASN A 27 -35.14 31.20 -38.12
CA ASN A 27 -33.70 31.45 -38.06
C ASN A 27 -33.13 30.91 -36.73
N PRO A 28 -32.14 30.00 -36.75
CA PRO A 28 -31.59 29.42 -35.53
C PRO A 28 -30.84 30.47 -34.68
N ASN A 29 -30.41 31.59 -35.27
CA ASN A 29 -29.72 32.67 -34.55
C ASN A 29 -30.65 33.49 -33.65
N ASP A 30 -31.97 33.46 -33.88
CA ASP A 30 -32.95 34.15 -33.02
C ASP A 30 -32.97 33.54 -31.61
N PHE A 31 -32.61 32.26 -31.48
CA PHE A 31 -32.51 31.56 -30.19
C PHE A 31 -31.20 31.84 -29.44
N ARG A 32 -30.19 32.47 -30.06
CA ARG A 32 -28.88 32.72 -29.43
C ARG A 32 -29.01 33.58 -28.19
N ASP A 33 -29.56 34.78 -28.34
CA ASP A 33 -29.65 35.76 -27.26
C ASP A 33 -30.52 35.23 -26.11
N TYR A 34 -31.53 34.44 -26.48
CA TYR A 34 -32.36 33.75 -25.52
C TYR A 34 -31.57 32.71 -24.72
N MET A 35 -30.79 31.83 -25.37
CA MET A 35 -29.93 30.84 -24.69
C MET A 35 -28.96 31.49 -23.72
N VAL A 36 -28.27 32.54 -24.16
CA VAL A 36 -27.30 33.25 -23.35
C VAL A 36 -27.94 33.83 -22.09
N LYS A 37 -29.11 34.47 -22.22
CA LYS A 37 -29.86 35.02 -21.08
C LYS A 37 -30.32 33.94 -20.11
N GLN A 38 -30.86 32.82 -20.61
CA GLN A 38 -31.36 31.75 -19.74
C GLN A 38 -30.25 31.03 -18.98
N VAL A 39 -29.11 30.76 -19.63
CA VAL A 39 -27.95 30.14 -18.97
C VAL A 39 -27.44 31.06 -17.86
N ALA A 40 -27.30 32.36 -18.14
CA ALA A 40 -26.91 33.33 -17.13
C ALA A 40 -27.91 33.39 -15.95
N ALA A 41 -29.22 33.42 -16.24
CA ALA A 41 -30.26 33.53 -15.21
C ALA A 41 -30.34 32.30 -14.30
N ARG A 42 -30.19 31.08 -14.84
CA ARG A 42 -30.37 29.83 -14.09
C ARG A 42 -29.10 29.31 -13.44
N SER A 43 -27.95 29.49 -14.10
CA SER A 43 -26.69 28.89 -13.67
C SER A 43 -25.70 29.91 -13.10
N GLY A 44 -25.91 31.21 -13.34
CA GLY A 44 -24.94 32.26 -13.01
C GLY A 44 -23.74 32.33 -13.97
N TYR A 45 -23.68 31.46 -14.98
CA TYR A 45 -22.59 31.44 -15.95
C TYR A 45 -22.92 32.23 -17.21
N GLN A 46 -21.92 32.93 -17.75
CA GLN A 46 -22.02 33.62 -19.02
C GLN A 46 -21.69 32.65 -20.16
N LEU A 47 -22.70 32.34 -20.98
CA LEU A 47 -22.53 31.58 -22.21
C LEU A 47 -22.14 32.52 -23.35
N GLN A 48 -21.08 32.17 -24.08
CA GLN A 48 -20.70 32.78 -25.34
C GLN A 48 -20.69 31.72 -26.45
N LEU A 49 -21.31 32.04 -27.58
CA LEU A 49 -21.40 31.19 -28.76
C LEU A 49 -20.71 31.93 -29.91
N ASP A 50 -19.62 31.38 -30.44
CA ASP A 50 -18.86 31.99 -31.53
C ASP A 50 -19.35 31.51 -32.90
N GLY A 51 -19.50 32.46 -33.84
CA GLY A 51 -19.97 32.17 -35.20
C GLY A 51 -21.49 31.90 -35.28
N PRO A 52 -22.04 31.72 -36.50
CA PRO A 52 -23.49 31.56 -36.70
C PRO A 52 -23.99 30.17 -36.27
N LEU A 53 -25.19 30.13 -35.69
CA LEU A 53 -25.92 28.89 -35.44
C LEU A 53 -26.47 28.34 -36.75
N ARG A 54 -26.44 27.01 -36.93
CA ARG A 54 -26.88 26.35 -38.16
C ARG A 54 -27.88 25.24 -37.86
N TRP A 55 -28.89 25.10 -38.71
CA TRP A 55 -29.78 23.95 -38.68
C TRP A 55 -29.09 22.71 -39.24
N HIS A 56 -29.40 21.57 -38.62
CA HIS A 56 -29.09 20.24 -39.13
C HIS A 56 -30.37 19.41 -39.03
N VAL A 57 -30.87 18.89 -40.14
CA VAL A 57 -32.23 18.33 -40.23
C VAL A 57 -32.28 16.81 -40.35
N TRP A 58 -31.13 16.13 -40.40
CA TRP A 58 -31.04 14.67 -40.59
C TRP A 58 -29.80 14.08 -39.92
N PRO A 59 -29.90 13.00 -39.11
CA PRO A 59 -31.07 12.12 -38.90
C PRO A 59 -32.12 12.66 -37.92
N GLN A 60 -31.80 13.72 -37.17
CA GLN A 60 -32.75 14.42 -36.30
C GLN A 60 -32.56 15.93 -36.42
N LEU A 61 -33.57 16.71 -36.01
CA LEU A 61 -33.53 18.16 -36.05
C LEU A 61 -32.66 18.71 -34.91
N SER A 62 -31.60 19.41 -35.28
CA SER A 62 -30.58 19.90 -34.34
C SER A 62 -30.12 21.32 -34.69
N ILE A 63 -29.72 22.07 -33.67
CA ILE A 63 -28.97 23.31 -33.80
C ILE A 63 -27.50 23.01 -33.57
N LEU A 64 -26.65 23.35 -34.54
CA LEU A 64 -25.20 23.27 -34.45
C LEU A 64 -24.64 24.64 -34.14
N SER A 65 -23.82 24.70 -33.09
CA SER A 65 -22.96 25.83 -32.77
C SER A 65 -21.51 25.44 -33.04
N GLY A 66 -20.71 26.44 -33.46
CA GLY A 66 -19.25 26.33 -33.47
C GLY A 66 -18.69 26.40 -32.05
N ARG A 67 -17.57 27.10 -31.89
CA ARG A 67 -16.92 27.24 -30.58
C ARG A 67 -17.86 27.89 -29.57
N MET A 68 -17.84 27.39 -28.35
CA MET A 68 -18.56 27.98 -27.23
C MET A 68 -17.67 28.09 -26.01
N SER A 69 -17.97 29.05 -25.14
CA SER A 69 -17.37 29.15 -23.83
C SER A 69 -18.41 29.45 -22.75
N LEU A 70 -18.20 28.87 -21.57
CA LEU A 70 -18.99 29.11 -20.38
C LEU A 70 -18.07 29.68 -19.31
N THR A 71 -18.34 30.90 -18.85
CA THR A 71 -17.49 31.61 -17.88
C THR A 71 -18.25 31.88 -16.61
N ALA A 72 -17.67 31.54 -15.45
CA ALA A 72 -18.24 31.90 -14.16
C ALA A 72 -18.18 33.42 -13.96
N GLN A 73 -19.09 33.97 -13.16
CA GLN A 73 -19.10 35.41 -12.90
C GLN A 73 -17.77 35.87 -12.27
N GLY A 74 -17.12 36.86 -12.90
CA GLY A 74 -15.85 37.42 -12.42
C GLY A 74 -14.60 36.57 -12.66
N ALA A 75 -14.74 35.37 -13.23
CA ALA A 75 -13.60 34.50 -13.53
C ALA A 75 -12.72 35.07 -14.65
N SER A 76 -11.40 34.85 -14.54
CA SER A 76 -10.43 35.30 -15.55
C SER A 76 -10.35 34.35 -16.75
N GLN A 77 -10.75 33.09 -16.59
CA GLN A 77 -10.81 32.09 -17.64
C GLN A 77 -12.20 31.39 -17.66
N PRO A 78 -12.69 30.98 -18.84
CA PRO A 78 -13.91 30.18 -18.94
C PRO A 78 -13.71 28.77 -18.38
N LEU A 79 -14.70 28.33 -17.61
CA LEU A 79 -14.83 26.99 -17.03
C LEU A 79 -14.91 25.91 -18.12
N VAL A 80 -15.71 26.16 -19.16
CA VAL A 80 -15.89 25.20 -20.26
C VAL A 80 -15.59 25.91 -21.57
N ARG A 81 -14.77 25.30 -22.41
CA ARG A 81 -14.66 25.62 -23.84
C ARG A 81 -15.01 24.39 -24.63
N ALA A 82 -15.76 24.49 -25.72
CA ALA A 82 -16.01 23.36 -26.60
C ALA A 82 -15.92 23.77 -28.06
N ASP A 83 -15.37 22.89 -28.90
CA ASP A 83 -15.20 23.15 -30.34
C ASP A 83 -16.54 23.14 -31.08
N ASN A 84 -17.42 22.23 -30.69
CA ASN A 84 -18.74 22.09 -31.29
C ASN A 84 -19.76 21.72 -30.22
N MET A 85 -20.90 22.40 -30.28
CA MET A 85 -22.09 22.04 -29.51
C MET A 85 -23.23 21.71 -30.48
N ARG A 86 -23.96 20.65 -30.17
CA ARG A 86 -25.16 20.26 -30.89
C ARG A 86 -26.31 20.14 -29.91
N LEU A 87 -27.42 20.79 -30.21
CA LEU A 87 -28.65 20.72 -29.43
C LEU A 87 -29.69 20.02 -30.28
N ASP A 88 -30.15 18.84 -29.86
CA ASP A 88 -31.26 18.15 -30.52
C ASP A 88 -32.57 18.70 -29.99
N VAL A 89 -33.43 19.15 -30.90
CA VAL A 89 -34.61 19.94 -30.54
C VAL A 89 -35.88 19.33 -31.10
N ALA A 90 -36.99 19.52 -30.38
CA ALA A 90 -38.30 19.05 -30.84
C ALA A 90 -38.86 19.93 -31.96
N LEU A 91 -39.48 19.32 -32.99
CA LEU A 91 -40.04 20.03 -34.13
C LEU A 91 -41.31 20.84 -33.78
N LEU A 92 -42.26 20.25 -33.04
CA LEU A 92 -43.57 20.88 -32.79
C LEU A 92 -43.47 22.20 -32.00
N PRO A 93 -42.66 22.32 -30.93
CA PRO A 93 -42.52 23.57 -30.19
C PRO A 93 -41.91 24.71 -31.01
N LEU A 94 -41.05 24.39 -31.99
CA LEU A 94 -40.40 25.41 -32.84
C LEU A 94 -41.40 26.19 -33.70
N LEU A 95 -42.52 25.58 -34.11
CA LEU A 95 -43.59 26.27 -34.84
C LEU A 95 -44.24 27.38 -34.00
N SER A 96 -44.19 27.25 -32.67
CA SER A 96 -44.67 28.23 -31.70
C SER A 96 -43.54 29.13 -31.17
N HIS A 97 -42.38 29.16 -31.83
CA HIS A 97 -41.17 29.87 -31.39
C HIS A 97 -40.64 29.43 -30.01
N GLN A 98 -40.88 28.16 -29.64
CA GLN A 98 -40.41 27.58 -28.39
C GLN A 98 -39.23 26.63 -28.63
N LEU A 99 -38.15 26.74 -27.85
CA LEU A 99 -37.08 25.73 -27.89
C LEU A 99 -37.31 24.69 -26.80
N SER A 100 -37.31 23.43 -27.21
CA SER A 100 -37.31 22.28 -26.32
C SER A 100 -36.12 21.41 -26.72
N VAL A 101 -35.11 21.39 -25.84
CA VAL A 101 -33.84 20.68 -26.06
C VAL A 101 -33.95 19.30 -25.42
N LYS A 102 -33.87 18.25 -26.24
CA LYS A 102 -33.92 16.85 -25.80
C LYS A 102 -32.55 16.28 -25.46
N GLN A 103 -31.54 16.66 -26.25
CA GLN A 103 -30.17 16.18 -26.08
C GLN A 103 -29.20 17.34 -26.26
N VAL A 104 -28.20 17.39 -25.39
CA VAL A 104 -27.03 18.26 -25.55
C VAL A 104 -25.82 17.40 -25.85
N MET A 105 -25.14 17.68 -26.96
CA MET A 105 -23.89 17.04 -27.32
C MET A 105 -22.76 18.07 -27.36
N LEU A 106 -21.70 17.81 -26.58
CA LEU A 106 -20.46 18.58 -26.57
C LEU A 106 -19.33 17.71 -27.11
N LYS A 107 -18.62 18.21 -28.12
CA LYS A 107 -17.44 17.55 -28.68
C LYS A 107 -16.20 18.41 -28.49
N GLY A 108 -15.10 17.79 -28.06
CA GLY A 108 -13.84 18.51 -27.84
C GLY A 108 -13.96 19.54 -26.73
N ALA A 109 -14.70 19.22 -25.65
CA ALA A 109 -14.85 20.13 -24.54
C ALA A 109 -13.58 20.10 -23.67
N VAL A 110 -13.04 21.27 -23.36
CA VAL A 110 -12.01 21.49 -22.36
C VAL A 110 -12.70 22.09 -21.14
N ILE A 111 -12.87 21.28 -20.10
CA ILE A 111 -13.43 21.66 -18.81
C ILE A 111 -12.24 21.96 -17.88
N GLN A 112 -12.22 23.14 -17.29
CA GLN A 112 -11.15 23.60 -16.40
C GLN A 112 -11.76 23.89 -15.04
N LEU A 113 -11.40 23.10 -14.03
CA LEU A 113 -11.71 23.30 -12.62
C LEU A 113 -10.44 23.78 -11.94
N THR A 114 -10.19 25.08 -12.04
CA THR A 114 -8.96 25.74 -11.54
C THR A 114 -9.34 27.02 -10.80
N PRO A 115 -8.49 27.56 -9.90
CA PRO A 115 -8.79 28.81 -9.20
C PRO A 115 -9.13 29.98 -10.14
N GLN A 116 -8.55 30.00 -11.36
CA GLN A 116 -8.78 31.06 -12.36
C GLN A 116 -10.17 31.00 -13.01
N THR A 117 -10.86 29.87 -12.89
CA THR A 117 -12.19 29.60 -13.45
C THR A 117 -13.31 29.68 -12.42
N GLU A 118 -12.98 29.79 -11.14
CA GLU A 118 -13.94 29.93 -10.06
C GLU A 118 -14.64 31.30 -10.10
N ALA A 119 -15.89 31.34 -9.61
CA ALA A 119 -16.64 32.58 -9.53
C ALA A 119 -16.00 33.52 -8.50
N VAL A 120 -15.65 34.74 -8.91
CA VAL A 120 -15.13 35.77 -8.01
C VAL A 120 -16.32 36.50 -7.41
N ARG A 121 -16.53 36.35 -6.09
CA ARG A 121 -17.48 37.19 -5.35
C ARG A 121 -16.89 38.59 -5.20
N SER A 122 -17.68 39.63 -5.51
CA SER A 122 -17.25 41.01 -5.21
C SER A 122 -17.29 41.24 -3.69
N GLU A 123 -16.35 42.05 -3.16
CA GLU A 123 -16.26 42.38 -1.73
C GLU A 123 -17.57 42.94 -1.14
N ASP A 124 -18.37 43.63 -1.96
CA ASP A 124 -19.67 44.21 -1.56
C ASP A 124 -20.89 43.32 -1.85
N ALA A 125 -20.70 42.06 -2.26
CA ALA A 125 -21.82 41.17 -2.56
C ALA A 125 -22.57 40.79 -1.27
N PRO A 126 -23.91 40.95 -1.19
CA PRO A 126 -24.68 40.54 -0.02
C PRO A 126 -24.43 39.05 0.30
N VAL A 127 -24.05 38.76 1.55
CA VAL A 127 -23.96 37.36 2.02
C VAL A 127 -25.38 36.85 2.16
N ALA A 128 -25.84 36.06 1.18
CA ALA A 128 -27.13 35.39 1.27
C ALA A 128 -27.16 34.50 2.52
N PRO A 129 -28.29 34.48 3.28
CA PRO A 129 -28.52 33.46 4.30
C PRO A 129 -28.30 32.06 3.71
N ARG A 130 -27.83 31.10 4.51
CA ARG A 130 -27.39 29.75 4.07
C ARG A 130 -28.44 28.90 3.34
N ASP A 131 -29.66 29.39 3.19
CA ASP A 131 -30.68 28.77 2.37
C ASP A 131 -30.42 29.11 0.90
N ASN A 132 -29.70 28.22 0.23
CA ASN A 132 -29.48 28.26 -1.21
C ASN A 132 -30.79 27.93 -1.93
N THR A 133 -31.77 28.82 -1.89
CA THR A 133 -32.94 28.74 -2.76
C THR A 133 -32.57 29.40 -4.07
N LEU A 134 -32.18 28.59 -5.06
CA LEU A 134 -32.42 28.96 -6.45
C LEU A 134 -33.88 29.44 -6.50
N PRO A 135 -34.17 30.64 -7.05
CA PRO A 135 -35.54 31.11 -7.11
C PRO A 135 -36.35 30.11 -7.93
N ASP A 136 -37.42 29.59 -7.33
CA ASP A 136 -38.48 28.89 -8.03
C ASP A 136 -39.20 29.94 -8.91
N LEU A 137 -38.63 30.22 -10.08
CA LEU A 137 -39.26 31.02 -11.10
C LEU A 137 -40.41 30.19 -11.69
N SER A 138 -41.54 30.28 -11.01
CA SER A 138 -42.85 29.93 -11.54
C SER A 138 -43.11 30.62 -12.88
N ASP A 139 -43.58 29.82 -13.84
CA ASP A 139 -44.21 30.16 -15.12
C ASP A 139 -43.67 31.38 -15.88
N ASP A 140 -42.93 31.15 -16.97
CA ASP A 140 -43.14 32.00 -18.15
C ASP A 140 -42.90 31.32 -19.51
N ARG A 141 -43.80 31.66 -20.43
CA ARG A 141 -44.05 31.05 -21.73
C ARG A 141 -42.82 31.12 -22.65
N GLY A 142 -42.28 29.97 -23.05
CA GLY A 142 -41.39 29.90 -24.20
C GLY A 142 -40.44 28.69 -24.29
N TRP A 143 -39.98 28.14 -23.18
CA TRP A 143 -39.00 27.05 -23.17
C TRP A 143 -39.32 26.02 -22.10
N SER A 144 -39.20 24.73 -22.44
CA SER A 144 -39.03 23.65 -21.45
C SER A 144 -37.62 23.08 -21.61
N PHE A 145 -36.85 23.12 -20.52
CA PHE A 145 -35.52 22.53 -20.45
C PHE A 145 -35.64 21.17 -19.78
N ASP A 146 -36.09 20.20 -20.56
CA ASP A 146 -36.20 18.80 -20.17
C ASP A 146 -35.04 18.07 -20.87
N ILE A 147 -33.80 18.37 -20.45
CA ILE A 147 -32.63 17.67 -20.99
C ILE A 147 -32.73 16.22 -20.53
N SER A 148 -33.30 15.42 -21.41
CA SER A 148 -33.38 13.97 -21.24
C SER A 148 -32.07 13.27 -21.58
N SER A 149 -31.11 13.94 -22.23
CA SER A 149 -29.83 13.32 -22.57
C SER A 149 -28.65 14.27 -22.69
N LEU A 150 -27.50 13.87 -22.15
CA LEU A 150 -26.23 14.57 -22.26
C LEU A 150 -25.18 13.64 -22.89
N LYS A 151 -24.50 14.12 -23.92
CA LYS A 151 -23.38 13.43 -24.57
C LYS A 151 -22.14 14.30 -24.57
N VAL A 152 -21.06 13.82 -23.97
CA VAL A 152 -19.74 14.44 -24.02
C VAL A 152 -18.80 13.50 -24.75
N ALA A 153 -18.08 14.00 -25.75
CA ALA A 153 -17.18 13.18 -26.56
C ALA A 153 -15.84 13.87 -26.81
N ASP A 154 -14.76 13.09 -26.72
CA ASP A 154 -13.38 13.51 -26.99
C ASP A 154 -12.97 14.74 -26.17
N SER A 155 -13.40 14.77 -24.91
CA SER A 155 -13.23 15.92 -24.01
C SER A 155 -12.10 15.71 -23.02
N VAL A 156 -11.66 16.81 -22.42
CA VAL A 156 -10.60 16.88 -21.43
C VAL A 156 -11.10 17.65 -20.21
N LEU A 157 -10.86 17.11 -19.02
CA LEU A 157 -11.01 17.80 -17.75
C LEU A 157 -9.62 18.12 -17.21
N VAL A 158 -9.40 19.36 -16.82
CA VAL A 158 -8.21 19.81 -16.09
C VAL A 158 -8.67 20.24 -14.72
N PHE A 159 -8.15 19.61 -13.68
CA PHE A 159 -8.46 19.91 -12.29
C PHE A 159 -7.20 20.39 -11.58
N GLN A 160 -7.31 21.48 -10.82
CA GLN A 160 -6.27 22.03 -9.96
C GLN A 160 -6.92 22.64 -8.73
N HIS A 161 -6.46 22.27 -7.55
CA HIS A 161 -6.86 22.91 -6.30
C HIS A 161 -5.71 23.78 -5.81
N GLU A 162 -5.97 25.08 -5.61
CA GLU A 162 -4.95 26.05 -5.17
C GLU A 162 -3.63 25.96 -5.98
N ASP A 163 -2.51 25.70 -5.29
CA ASP A 163 -1.16 25.59 -5.86
C ASP A 163 -0.76 24.13 -6.19
N ASP A 164 -1.69 23.18 -6.13
CA ASP A 164 -1.41 21.76 -6.42
C ASP A 164 -1.06 21.50 -7.90
N GLU A 165 -0.49 20.33 -8.15
CA GLU A 165 -0.27 19.82 -9.51
C GLU A 165 -1.59 19.63 -10.28
N GLN A 166 -1.60 20.05 -11.56
CA GLN A 166 -2.75 19.87 -12.42
C GLN A 166 -2.99 18.39 -12.76
N VAL A 167 -4.17 17.89 -12.44
CA VAL A 167 -4.63 16.56 -12.86
C VAL A 167 -5.44 16.67 -14.14
N THR A 168 -5.01 15.97 -15.19
CA THR A 168 -5.72 15.95 -16.48
C THR A 168 -6.42 14.61 -16.70
N ILE A 169 -7.73 14.64 -16.91
CA ILE A 169 -8.53 13.52 -17.42
C ILE A 169 -8.76 13.75 -18.91
N ARG A 170 -8.27 12.83 -19.74
CA ARG A 170 -8.37 12.89 -21.21
C ARG A 170 -9.34 11.85 -21.74
N ASN A 171 -9.72 12.02 -23.01
CA ASN A 171 -10.58 11.09 -23.74
C ASN A 171 -11.90 10.83 -23.03
N ILE A 172 -12.47 11.86 -22.40
CA ILE A 172 -13.73 11.75 -21.67
C ILE A 172 -14.83 11.44 -22.68
N ARG A 173 -15.54 10.35 -22.41
CA ARG A 173 -16.83 10.04 -23.02
C ARG A 173 -17.85 9.89 -21.92
N LEU A 174 -18.92 10.66 -22.01
CA LEU A 174 -20.08 10.56 -21.14
C LEU A 174 -21.32 10.44 -22.03
N GLN A 175 -22.16 9.47 -21.74
CA GLN A 175 -23.53 9.40 -22.23
C GLN A 175 -24.43 9.28 -21.01
N MET A 176 -25.40 10.17 -20.92
CA MET A 176 -26.40 10.17 -19.85
C MET A 176 -27.77 10.28 -20.48
N GLU A 177 -28.74 9.54 -19.95
CA GLU A 177 -30.14 9.61 -20.31
C GLU A 177 -30.97 9.70 -19.02
N GLN A 178 -32.02 10.52 -19.02
CA GLN A 178 -32.79 10.86 -17.83
C GLN A 178 -34.28 11.02 -18.17
N ASP A 179 -35.14 10.64 -17.23
CA ASP A 179 -36.59 10.83 -17.28
C ASP A 179 -37.05 12.19 -16.70
N PRO A 180 -38.33 12.55 -16.82
CA PRO A 180 -38.87 13.80 -16.26
C PRO A 180 -38.82 13.89 -14.71
N GLN A 181 -38.61 12.77 -14.01
CA GLN A 181 -38.42 12.71 -12.56
C GLN A 181 -36.95 12.87 -12.15
N HIS A 182 -36.07 13.17 -13.09
CA HIS A 182 -34.64 13.28 -12.88
C HIS A 182 -33.92 11.98 -12.50
N ARG A 183 -34.46 10.86 -12.96
CA ARG A 183 -33.83 9.54 -12.81
C ARG A 183 -33.29 9.06 -14.15
N GLY A 184 -32.09 8.49 -14.13
CA GLY A 184 -31.38 8.22 -15.36
C GLY A 184 -30.36 7.11 -15.29
N SER A 185 -29.75 6.85 -16.44
CA SER A 185 -28.58 6.02 -16.59
C SER A 185 -27.42 6.83 -17.15
N PHE A 186 -26.21 6.38 -16.87
CA PHE A 186 -25.01 6.96 -17.45
C PHE A 186 -23.98 5.91 -17.81
N GLU A 187 -23.18 6.23 -18.83
CA GLU A 187 -21.97 5.55 -19.22
C GLU A 187 -20.84 6.58 -19.28
N PHE A 188 -19.74 6.30 -18.59
CA PHE A 188 -18.57 7.15 -18.54
C PHE A 188 -17.31 6.37 -18.87
N SER A 189 -16.38 6.99 -19.59
CA SER A 189 -15.00 6.51 -19.69
C SER A 189 -14.02 7.67 -19.77
N GLY A 190 -12.81 7.44 -19.27
CA GLY A 190 -11.74 8.42 -19.29
C GLY A 190 -10.38 7.81 -19.00
N ARG A 191 -9.32 8.60 -19.27
CA ARG A 191 -7.94 8.25 -18.95
C ARG A 191 -7.29 9.37 -18.16
N ILE A 192 -6.73 9.04 -17.00
CA ILE A 192 -5.99 9.94 -16.14
C ILE A 192 -4.51 9.59 -16.29
N ASN A 193 -3.66 10.59 -16.49
CA ASN A 193 -2.21 10.41 -16.51
C ASN A 193 -1.59 11.32 -15.45
N ARG A 194 -0.85 10.76 -14.50
CA ARG A 194 -0.16 11.46 -13.42
C ARG A 194 1.07 10.67 -12.99
N ASP A 195 2.20 11.33 -12.72
CA ASP A 195 3.42 10.69 -12.20
C ASP A 195 3.91 9.49 -13.03
N GLN A 196 3.82 9.58 -14.36
CA GLN A 196 4.12 8.47 -15.30
C GLN A 196 3.25 7.21 -15.08
N ARG A 197 2.09 7.38 -14.46
CA ARG A 197 1.05 6.37 -14.28
C ARG A 197 -0.17 6.73 -15.11
N ASP A 198 -0.69 5.75 -15.81
CA ASP A 198 -1.89 5.81 -16.63
C ASP A 198 -3.00 4.99 -15.97
N LEU A 199 -4.07 5.68 -15.56
CA LEU A 199 -5.32 5.09 -15.09
C LEU A 199 -6.37 5.20 -16.18
N THR A 200 -6.85 4.08 -16.71
CA THR A 200 -8.05 4.01 -17.55
C THR A 200 -9.22 3.57 -16.70
N ILE A 201 -10.37 4.23 -16.83
CA ILE A 201 -11.58 3.91 -16.08
C ILE A 201 -12.79 3.94 -17.01
N SER A 202 -13.71 3.00 -16.82
CA SER A 202 -15.04 2.97 -17.43
C SER A 202 -16.08 2.64 -16.38
N LEU A 203 -17.19 3.37 -16.37
CA LEU A 203 -18.28 3.24 -15.42
C LEU A 203 -19.60 3.17 -16.18
N ASN A 204 -20.53 2.34 -15.73
CA ASN A 204 -21.94 2.49 -16.06
C ASN A 204 -22.80 2.33 -14.81
N GLY A 205 -24.00 2.90 -14.84
CA GLY A 205 -24.88 2.85 -13.71
C GLY A 205 -26.11 3.72 -13.86
N THR A 206 -26.83 3.86 -12.75
CA THR A 206 -28.01 4.71 -12.64
C THR A 206 -27.76 5.88 -11.71
N VAL A 207 -28.52 6.96 -11.90
CA VAL A 207 -28.49 8.16 -11.07
C VAL A 207 -29.92 8.57 -10.72
N ASP A 208 -30.16 8.89 -9.45
CA ASP A 208 -31.37 9.55 -8.97
C ASP A 208 -30.98 10.96 -8.53
N ALA A 209 -31.38 11.94 -9.33
CA ALA A 209 -31.19 13.37 -9.09
C ALA A 209 -32.52 14.08 -8.80
N SER A 210 -33.55 13.34 -8.39
CA SER A 210 -34.91 13.85 -8.14
C SER A 210 -34.99 14.91 -7.04
N ASP A 211 -34.04 14.90 -6.10
CA ASP A 211 -33.91 15.87 -5.00
C ASP A 211 -32.60 16.68 -5.07
N TYR A 212 -32.00 16.79 -6.26
CA TYR A 212 -30.85 17.65 -6.46
C TYR A 212 -31.25 19.12 -6.21
N PRO A 213 -30.45 19.92 -5.45
CA PRO A 213 -29.08 19.66 -5.01
C PRO A 213 -28.93 19.01 -3.62
N HIS A 214 -30.01 18.71 -2.90
CA HIS A 214 -29.94 18.23 -1.52
C HIS A 214 -29.38 16.81 -1.41
N ASP A 215 -29.89 15.90 -2.27
CA ASP A 215 -29.44 14.52 -2.36
C ASP A 215 -29.18 14.15 -3.83
N LEU A 216 -28.09 13.42 -4.06
CA LEU A 216 -27.78 12.82 -5.35
C LEU A 216 -27.25 11.42 -5.09
N THR A 217 -27.97 10.41 -5.59
CA THR A 217 -27.58 9.01 -5.44
C THR A 217 -27.22 8.42 -6.80
N ALA A 218 -26.10 7.70 -6.88
CA ALA A 218 -25.66 7.00 -8.07
C ALA A 218 -25.33 5.54 -7.74
N ALA A 219 -25.95 4.59 -8.45
CA ALA A 219 -25.62 3.18 -8.35
C ALA A 219 -24.72 2.79 -9.53
N ILE A 220 -23.43 2.61 -9.26
CA ILE A 220 -22.44 2.15 -10.24
C ILE A 220 -22.56 0.63 -10.31
N GLU A 221 -23.15 0.15 -11.39
CA GLU A 221 -23.42 -1.27 -11.61
C GLU A 221 -22.18 -2.01 -12.12
N GLN A 222 -21.37 -1.32 -12.93
CA GLN A 222 -20.08 -1.81 -13.39
C GLN A 222 -19.05 -0.69 -13.42
N VAL A 223 -17.94 -0.89 -12.72
CA VAL A 223 -16.68 -0.17 -12.94
C VAL A 223 -15.66 -1.16 -13.50
N ASN A 224 -14.90 -0.74 -14.51
CA ASN A 224 -13.66 -1.40 -14.90
C ASN A 224 -12.55 -0.37 -14.86
N TRP A 225 -11.39 -0.76 -14.36
CA TRP A 225 -10.24 0.12 -14.24
C TRP A 225 -8.93 -0.62 -14.47
N GLN A 226 -7.95 0.12 -14.97
CA GLN A 226 -6.61 -0.38 -15.22
C GLN A 226 -5.60 0.72 -14.96
N LEU A 227 -4.62 0.43 -14.10
CA LEU A 227 -3.53 1.28 -13.69
C LEU A 227 -2.20 0.66 -14.12
N GLN A 228 -1.39 1.41 -14.87
CA GLN A 228 -0.07 0.98 -15.34
C GLN A 228 0.92 2.14 -15.25
N GLY A 229 2.21 1.88 -15.06
CA GLY A 229 3.22 2.94 -15.02
C GLY A 229 4.33 2.70 -14.01
N ALA A 230 5.02 3.78 -13.64
CA ALA A 230 6.11 3.76 -12.66
C ALA A 230 5.63 3.33 -11.26
N ASP A 231 6.51 2.67 -10.50
CA ASP A 231 6.29 2.14 -9.14
C ASP A 231 5.06 1.25 -8.99
N LEU A 232 4.73 0.50 -10.03
CA LEU A 232 3.67 -0.51 -10.02
C LEU A 232 4.24 -1.87 -10.39
N PRO A 233 3.58 -2.97 -9.99
CA PRO A 233 3.94 -4.31 -10.47
C PRO A 233 4.02 -4.36 -12.00
N LYS A 234 4.90 -5.21 -12.56
CA LYS A 234 5.12 -5.31 -14.02
C LYS A 234 3.84 -5.59 -14.81
N GLN A 235 2.90 -6.35 -14.24
CA GLN A 235 1.60 -6.62 -14.84
C GLN A 235 0.60 -5.45 -14.77
N GLY A 236 0.93 -4.37 -14.07
CA GLY A 236 -0.01 -3.31 -13.68
C GLY A 236 -1.02 -3.78 -12.64
N ILE A 237 -2.03 -2.97 -12.41
CA ILE A 237 -3.17 -3.31 -11.55
C ILE A 237 -4.44 -3.10 -12.34
N GLN A 238 -5.29 -4.12 -12.41
CA GLN A 238 -6.58 -4.02 -13.09
C GLN A 238 -7.68 -4.58 -12.22
N GLY A 239 -8.89 -4.11 -12.43
CA GLY A 239 -10.00 -4.51 -11.58
C GLY A 239 -11.36 -4.15 -12.16
N GLN A 240 -12.37 -4.69 -11.52
CA GLN A 240 -13.76 -4.42 -11.82
C GLN A 240 -14.60 -4.41 -10.54
N GLY A 241 -15.83 -3.92 -10.63
CA GLY A 241 -16.71 -3.98 -9.48
C GLY A 241 -17.96 -3.12 -9.59
N SER A 242 -18.54 -2.81 -8.44
CA SER A 242 -19.74 -2.00 -8.28
C SER A 242 -19.73 -1.28 -6.93
N PHE A 243 -20.47 -0.19 -6.83
CA PHE A 243 -20.70 0.54 -5.58
C PHE A 243 -21.87 1.51 -5.72
N GLN A 244 -22.40 1.99 -4.61
CA GLN A 244 -23.35 3.10 -4.58
C GLN A 244 -22.66 4.34 -4.03
N ALA A 245 -22.79 5.48 -4.69
CA ALA A 245 -22.34 6.77 -4.21
C ALA A 245 -23.55 7.64 -3.85
N GLN A 246 -23.48 8.39 -2.75
CA GLN A 246 -24.51 9.33 -2.33
C GLN A 246 -23.87 10.63 -1.86
N TRP A 247 -24.29 11.73 -2.45
CA TRP A 247 -23.93 13.08 -2.03
C TRP A 247 -25.07 13.70 -1.22
N GLN A 248 -24.74 14.22 -0.04
CA GLN A 248 -25.67 14.92 0.84
C GLN A 248 -25.17 16.34 1.08
N GLU A 249 -25.74 17.31 0.38
CA GLU A 249 -25.28 18.70 0.37
C GLU A 249 -25.36 19.37 1.74
N SER A 250 -26.44 19.10 2.49
CA SER A 250 -26.67 19.64 3.84
C SER A 250 -25.57 19.30 4.85
N HIS A 251 -24.88 18.18 4.64
CA HIS A 251 -23.80 17.70 5.49
C HIS A 251 -22.42 17.75 4.81
N LYS A 252 -22.36 18.18 3.54
CA LYS A 252 -21.16 18.09 2.70
C LYS A 252 -20.53 16.69 2.73
N ARG A 253 -21.40 15.67 2.71
CA ARG A 253 -21.00 14.27 2.89
C ARG A 253 -21.10 13.51 1.58
N LEU A 254 -20.03 12.82 1.22
CA LEU A 254 -20.01 11.82 0.16
C LEU A 254 -19.85 10.44 0.78
N SER A 255 -20.83 9.57 0.54
CA SER A 255 -20.88 8.20 1.04
C SER A 255 -20.75 7.20 -0.10
N PHE A 256 -19.96 6.16 0.11
CA PHE A 256 -19.80 5.01 -0.76
C PHE A 256 -20.28 3.77 -0.02
N ASN A 257 -21.40 3.21 -0.47
CA ASN A 257 -22.03 2.04 0.12
C ASN A 257 -21.90 0.83 -0.81
N GLN A 258 -21.98 -0.37 -0.25
CA GLN A 258 -21.96 -1.63 -1.02
C GLN A 258 -20.77 -1.70 -1.99
N ILE A 259 -19.60 -1.20 -1.56
CA ILE A 259 -18.39 -1.30 -2.35
C ILE A 259 -18.11 -2.79 -2.56
N SER A 260 -17.89 -3.19 -3.80
CA SER A 260 -17.47 -4.52 -4.20
C SER A 260 -16.51 -4.37 -5.37
N LEU A 261 -15.21 -4.44 -5.10
CA LEU A 261 -14.15 -4.18 -6.09
C LEU A 261 -13.15 -5.33 -6.12
N THR A 262 -12.54 -5.55 -7.28
CA THR A 262 -11.37 -6.40 -7.45
C THR A 262 -10.16 -5.55 -7.82
N ALA A 263 -8.98 -6.04 -7.47
CA ALA A 263 -7.69 -5.50 -7.90
C ALA A 263 -6.73 -6.69 -8.10
N ASN A 264 -6.48 -7.06 -9.35
CA ASN A 264 -5.78 -8.29 -9.72
C ASN A 264 -6.47 -9.51 -9.07
N ASP A 265 -5.79 -10.19 -8.15
CA ASP A 265 -6.28 -11.33 -7.38
C ASP A 265 -6.75 -10.95 -5.96
N SER A 266 -6.86 -9.65 -5.68
CA SER A 266 -7.42 -9.14 -4.43
C SER A 266 -8.88 -8.75 -4.59
N THR A 267 -9.65 -8.91 -3.51
CA THR A 267 -11.06 -8.54 -3.44
C THR A 267 -11.30 -7.62 -2.24
N LEU A 268 -12.17 -6.64 -2.44
CA LEU A 268 -12.50 -5.59 -1.47
C LEU A 268 -14.01 -5.45 -1.42
N SER A 269 -14.57 -5.45 -0.22
CA SER A 269 -15.94 -5.02 0.03
C SER A 269 -16.04 -4.05 1.20
N GLY A 270 -17.13 -3.27 1.27
CA GLY A 270 -17.42 -2.46 2.46
C GLY A 270 -18.06 -1.12 2.14
N GLN A 271 -17.69 -0.13 2.94
CA GLN A 271 -18.21 1.23 2.84
C GLN A 271 -17.14 2.25 3.20
N ALA A 272 -17.27 3.43 2.62
CA ALA A 272 -16.44 4.59 2.93
C ALA A 272 -17.33 5.83 2.98
N GLN A 273 -16.96 6.82 3.77
CA GLN A 273 -17.59 8.13 3.72
C GLN A 273 -16.55 9.20 3.97
N VAL A 274 -16.77 10.38 3.39
CA VAL A 274 -15.99 11.57 3.63
C VAL A 274 -16.91 12.75 3.90
N THR A 275 -16.62 13.51 4.94
CA THR A 275 -17.24 14.81 5.20
C THR A 275 -16.26 15.89 4.79
N LEU A 276 -16.64 16.73 3.83
CA LEU A 276 -15.81 17.80 3.28
C LEU A 276 -15.90 19.05 4.19
N THR A 277 -15.11 19.04 5.26
CA THR A 277 -14.83 20.23 6.09
C THR A 277 -13.52 20.89 5.62
N GLU A 278 -12.95 21.83 6.39
CA GLU A 278 -11.63 22.42 6.10
C GLU A 278 -10.53 21.34 5.97
N LYS A 279 -10.61 20.29 6.81
CA LYS A 279 -9.78 19.08 6.68
C LYS A 279 -10.70 17.88 6.53
N PRO A 280 -10.75 17.22 5.37
CA PRO A 280 -11.70 16.15 5.10
C PRO A 280 -11.62 15.04 6.16
N GLU A 281 -12.79 14.64 6.65
CA GLU A 281 -12.92 13.60 7.67
C GLU A 281 -13.38 12.30 7.01
N TRP A 282 -12.50 11.29 7.02
CA TRP A 282 -12.74 9.99 6.40
C TRP A 282 -13.21 8.96 7.43
N GLN A 283 -14.16 8.12 7.04
CA GLN A 283 -14.47 6.89 7.79
C GLN A 283 -14.52 5.72 6.81
N LEU A 284 -13.71 4.70 7.10
CA LEU A 284 -13.48 3.56 6.23
C LEU A 284 -13.78 2.27 7.00
N ARG A 285 -14.69 1.44 6.47
CA ARG A 285 -14.96 0.09 6.98
C ARG A 285 -14.87 -0.88 5.81
N LEU A 286 -13.71 -1.52 5.68
CA LEU A 286 -13.36 -2.33 4.52
C LEU A 286 -13.03 -3.76 4.93
N GLN A 287 -13.41 -4.70 4.07
CA GLN A 287 -13.20 -6.13 4.23
C GLN A 287 -12.52 -6.68 2.99
N PHE A 288 -11.53 -7.53 3.20
CA PHE A 288 -10.76 -8.17 2.14
C PHE A 288 -10.77 -9.69 2.34
N PRO A 289 -11.63 -10.44 1.64
CA PRO A 289 -11.55 -11.90 1.64
C PRO A 289 -10.16 -12.42 1.24
N GLN A 290 -9.53 -11.74 0.27
CA GLN A 290 -8.17 -11.97 -0.20
C GLN A 290 -7.50 -10.62 -0.49
N LEU A 291 -6.37 -10.34 0.14
CA LEU A 291 -5.52 -9.18 -0.13
C LEU A 291 -4.10 -9.63 -0.47
N ASN A 292 -3.75 -9.62 -1.74
CA ASN A 292 -2.41 -9.98 -2.20
C ASN A 292 -1.56 -8.73 -2.45
N LEU A 293 -0.80 -8.32 -1.44
CA LEU A 293 0.10 -7.17 -1.53
C LEU A 293 1.28 -7.43 -2.48
N ASP A 294 1.68 -8.68 -2.72
CA ASP A 294 2.75 -9.02 -3.68
C ASP A 294 2.37 -8.61 -5.12
N ASN A 295 1.08 -8.51 -5.41
CA ASN A 295 0.55 -8.14 -6.72
C ASN A 295 0.00 -6.71 -6.79
N LEU A 296 0.08 -5.94 -5.70
CA LEU A 296 -0.41 -4.57 -5.59
C LEU A 296 0.68 -3.56 -5.27
N ILE A 297 1.73 -3.99 -4.57
CA ILE A 297 2.85 -3.15 -4.16
C ILE A 297 4.11 -3.68 -4.83
N PRO A 298 4.91 -2.84 -5.53
CA PRO A 298 6.19 -3.28 -6.06
C PRO A 298 7.11 -3.70 -4.91
N LEU A 299 7.64 -4.92 -5.00
CA LEU A 299 8.75 -5.32 -4.15
C LEU A 299 10.02 -4.74 -4.78
N ASN A 300 10.49 -3.61 -4.25
CA ASN A 300 11.80 -3.08 -4.58
C ASN A 300 12.84 -4.02 -3.96
N GLU A 301 13.19 -5.08 -4.68
CA GLU A 301 14.39 -5.85 -4.37
C GLU A 301 15.58 -4.94 -4.68
N THR A 302 16.16 -4.35 -3.64
CA THR A 302 17.53 -3.85 -3.74
C THR A 302 18.38 -5.04 -4.15
N ALA A 303 18.82 -5.02 -5.40
CA ALA A 303 19.69 -6.01 -5.99
C ALA A 303 21.06 -5.96 -5.28
N ASN A 304 21.16 -6.55 -4.11
CA ASN A 304 22.43 -6.89 -3.49
C ASN A 304 22.78 -8.30 -3.92
N GLY A 305 23.60 -8.38 -4.99
CA GLY A 305 24.28 -9.60 -5.36
C GLY A 305 24.62 -9.65 -6.85
N GLU A 306 25.77 -9.09 -7.23
CA GLU A 306 26.69 -9.75 -8.16
C GLU A 306 28.07 -9.04 -8.16
N ASN A 307 28.87 -9.35 -7.15
CA ASN A 307 30.33 -9.45 -7.35
C ASN A 307 30.60 -10.87 -7.85
N GLY A 308 30.64 -11.06 -9.17
CA GLY A 308 30.89 -12.37 -9.76
C GLY A 308 30.89 -12.39 -11.29
N ALA A 309 32.06 -12.10 -11.87
CA ALA A 309 32.49 -12.40 -13.25
C ALA A 309 31.70 -11.78 -14.43
N ALA A 310 32.42 -10.93 -15.17
CA ALA A 310 32.03 -10.47 -16.50
C ALA A 310 31.71 -11.64 -17.44
N GLN A 311 30.45 -11.73 -17.87
CA GLN A 311 30.07 -12.39 -19.12
C GLN A 311 29.51 -11.34 -20.09
N GLN A 312 30.30 -11.09 -21.15
CA GLN A 312 29.82 -10.45 -22.36
C GLN A 312 28.75 -11.34 -23.00
N GLY A 313 27.53 -10.83 -23.13
CA GLY A 313 26.45 -11.51 -23.85
C GLY A 313 25.16 -10.71 -23.83
N GLN A 314 24.90 -10.02 -24.95
CA GLN A 314 23.68 -9.28 -25.31
C GLN A 314 22.45 -9.52 -24.42
N SER A 315 22.28 -8.68 -23.42
CA SER A 315 20.98 -8.36 -22.85
C SER A 315 20.95 -6.84 -22.76
N GLN A 316 20.13 -6.21 -23.60
CA GLN A 316 19.84 -4.78 -23.48
C GLN A 316 19.33 -4.55 -22.06
N SER A 317 20.20 -3.99 -21.22
CA SER A 317 19.82 -3.36 -19.97
C SER A 317 18.78 -2.31 -20.33
N THR A 318 17.50 -2.61 -20.08
CA THR A 318 16.50 -1.56 -19.96
C THR A 318 16.83 -0.85 -18.67
N LEU A 319 17.85 0.02 -18.71
CA LEU A 319 18.06 1.05 -17.71
C LEU A 319 16.69 1.70 -17.49
N PRO A 320 16.17 1.76 -16.25
CA PRO A 320 14.95 2.50 -15.98
C PRO A 320 15.16 3.90 -16.57
N ARG A 321 14.24 4.32 -17.45
CA ARG A 321 14.28 5.67 -18.02
C ARG A 321 14.42 6.64 -16.84
N PRO A 322 15.31 7.64 -16.91
CA PRO A 322 15.44 8.60 -15.82
C PRO A 322 14.08 9.22 -15.57
N VAL A 323 13.52 8.90 -14.40
CA VAL A 323 12.25 9.42 -13.93
C VAL A 323 12.57 10.80 -13.39
N ILE A 324 12.26 11.84 -14.17
CA ILE A 324 12.23 13.21 -13.63
C ILE A 324 10.86 13.36 -12.96
N SER A 325 10.63 12.64 -11.87
CA SER A 325 9.62 13.06 -10.89
C SER A 325 10.33 14.08 -10.01
N SER A 326 9.88 15.34 -10.08
CA SER A 326 10.41 16.46 -9.29
C SER A 326 10.05 16.38 -7.81
N ARG A 327 10.00 15.18 -7.23
CA ARG A 327 9.81 14.94 -5.80
C ARG A 327 11.04 14.25 -5.24
N ILE A 328 12.15 14.98 -5.19
CA ILE A 328 13.38 14.54 -4.53
C ILE A 328 13.38 14.99 -3.05
N ASP A 329 12.49 15.91 -2.64
CA ASP A 329 12.48 16.48 -1.27
C ASP A 329 11.07 16.66 -0.67
N GLU A 330 10.10 15.79 -0.96
CA GLU A 330 8.83 15.83 -0.22
C GLU A 330 9.03 15.14 1.14
N PRO A 331 8.85 15.82 2.29
CA PRO A 331 8.97 15.21 3.61
C PRO A 331 8.14 13.94 3.70
N ALA A 332 8.73 12.87 4.24
CA ALA A 332 8.03 11.61 4.40
C ALA A 332 6.72 11.81 5.16
N TYR A 333 5.65 11.15 4.69
CA TYR A 333 4.32 11.15 5.31
C TYR A 333 3.55 12.48 5.32
N GLN A 334 3.98 13.52 4.60
CA GLN A 334 3.29 14.81 4.55
C GLN A 334 1.80 14.69 4.18
N GLY A 335 1.45 13.73 3.31
CA GLY A 335 0.06 13.46 2.92
C GLY A 335 -0.88 13.13 4.10
N LEU A 336 -0.38 12.65 5.24
CA LEU A 336 -1.19 12.38 6.43
C LEU A 336 -1.69 13.66 7.11
N GLN A 337 -1.04 14.80 6.90
CA GLN A 337 -1.42 16.08 7.53
C GLN A 337 -2.71 16.68 6.96
N GLY A 338 -3.06 16.32 5.72
CA GLY A 338 -4.17 16.90 4.96
C GLY A 338 -5.57 16.40 5.32
N PHE A 339 -5.71 15.43 6.23
CA PHE A 339 -7.02 14.84 6.54
C PHE A 339 -7.09 14.27 7.97
N THR A 340 -8.30 13.93 8.40
CA THR A 340 -8.53 13.04 9.55
C THR A 340 -9.20 11.76 9.06
N ALA A 341 -8.95 10.63 9.72
CA ALA A 341 -9.55 9.36 9.32
C ALA A 341 -9.77 8.41 10.49
N ASP A 342 -10.89 7.69 10.46
CA ASP A 342 -11.13 6.47 11.24
C ASP A 342 -11.17 5.28 10.28
N ILE A 343 -10.27 4.33 10.46
CA ILE A 343 -10.05 3.22 9.52
C ILE A 343 -10.21 1.90 10.25
N LEU A 344 -11.13 1.06 9.77
CA LEU A 344 -11.30 -0.32 10.19
C LEU A 344 -11.16 -1.22 8.96
N LEU A 345 -10.13 -2.07 8.97
CA LEU A 345 -9.88 -3.06 7.92
C LEU A 345 -9.92 -4.46 8.52
N GLN A 346 -10.55 -5.38 7.80
CA GLN A 346 -10.51 -6.82 8.12
C GLN A 346 -10.10 -7.57 6.88
N ALA A 347 -9.17 -8.51 6.99
CA ALA A 347 -8.78 -9.35 5.88
C ALA A 347 -8.70 -10.82 6.32
N SER A 348 -9.42 -11.71 5.62
CA SER A 348 -9.39 -13.13 5.93
C SER A 348 -8.04 -13.75 5.56
N ASN A 349 -7.47 -13.32 4.44
CA ASN A 349 -6.16 -13.75 3.95
C ASN A 349 -5.39 -12.54 3.41
N VAL A 350 -4.17 -12.35 3.89
CA VAL A 350 -3.23 -11.35 3.36
C VAL A 350 -1.96 -12.05 2.92
N ARG A 351 -1.52 -11.79 1.69
CA ARG A 351 -0.23 -12.26 1.19
C ARG A 351 0.73 -11.09 1.05
N TRP A 352 1.88 -11.18 1.71
CA TRP A 352 2.91 -10.13 1.67
C TRP A 352 4.31 -10.72 1.83
N ARG A 353 5.20 -10.42 0.88
CA ARG A 353 6.55 -10.99 0.73
C ARG A 353 6.54 -12.53 0.76
N GLY A 354 5.52 -13.12 0.12
CA GLY A 354 5.29 -14.57 0.15
C GLY A 354 4.81 -15.16 1.49
N MET A 355 4.67 -14.35 2.54
CA MET A 355 4.07 -14.76 3.81
C MET A 355 2.54 -14.70 3.68
N ASN A 356 1.86 -15.71 4.22
CA ASN A 356 0.41 -15.78 4.25
C ASN A 356 -0.08 -15.52 5.68
N PHE A 357 -0.75 -14.39 5.86
CA PHE A 357 -1.42 -14.04 7.10
C PHE A 357 -2.90 -14.36 7.02
N THR A 358 -3.49 -14.82 8.12
CA THR A 358 -4.94 -15.04 8.22
C THR A 358 -5.54 -14.26 9.38
N ASP A 359 -6.86 -14.04 9.34
CA ASP A 359 -7.60 -13.34 10.40
C ASP A 359 -7.00 -11.96 10.74
N VAL A 360 -6.61 -11.21 9.72
CA VAL A 360 -5.98 -9.90 9.89
C VAL A 360 -7.04 -8.86 10.25
N ALA A 361 -6.81 -8.14 11.34
CA ALA A 361 -7.67 -7.05 11.79
C ALA A 361 -6.82 -5.81 12.06
N THR A 362 -7.29 -4.68 11.54
CA THR A 362 -6.60 -3.39 11.65
C THR A 362 -7.57 -2.30 12.05
N GLN A 363 -7.21 -1.53 13.08
CA GLN A 363 -7.90 -0.32 13.50
C GLN A 363 -6.89 0.82 13.62
N MET A 364 -7.14 1.90 12.88
CA MET A 364 -6.24 3.05 12.80
C MET A 364 -7.04 4.35 12.86
N THR A 365 -6.46 5.38 13.46
CA THR A 365 -6.97 6.74 13.36
C THR A 365 -5.86 7.68 12.92
N ASN A 366 -6.17 8.61 12.00
CA ASN A 366 -5.27 9.70 11.65
C ASN A 366 -5.90 11.01 12.09
N LYS A 367 -5.14 11.82 12.83
CA LYS A 367 -5.52 13.18 13.23
C LYS A 367 -4.52 14.17 12.64
N SER A 368 -4.63 14.41 11.34
CA SER A 368 -3.80 15.38 10.62
C SER A 368 -2.30 15.20 10.85
N GLY A 369 -1.80 13.98 10.67
CA GLY A 369 -0.38 13.65 10.77
C GLY A 369 -0.04 12.81 11.99
N LEU A 370 -0.90 12.77 13.01
CA LEU A 370 -0.80 11.81 14.11
C LEU A 370 -1.61 10.55 13.77
N LEU A 371 -0.91 9.52 13.27
CA LEU A 371 -1.46 8.21 12.97
C LEU A 371 -1.29 7.29 14.19
N GLU A 372 -2.40 6.79 14.72
CA GLU A 372 -2.46 5.82 15.81
C GLU A 372 -2.99 4.49 15.28
N ILE A 373 -2.23 3.41 15.46
CA ILE A 373 -2.58 2.05 15.07
C ILE A 373 -2.87 1.29 16.36
N THR A 374 -4.12 1.33 16.80
CA THR A 374 -4.54 0.69 18.06
C THR A 374 -4.64 -0.83 17.95
N GLN A 375 -4.89 -1.32 16.73
CA GLN A 375 -4.93 -2.75 16.43
C GLN A 375 -4.31 -2.99 15.06
N LEU A 376 -3.32 -3.90 15.00
CA LEU A 376 -2.83 -4.50 13.78
C LEU A 376 -2.40 -5.91 14.15
N GLN A 377 -3.28 -6.89 13.93
CA GLN A 377 -3.06 -8.26 14.36
C GLN A 377 -3.45 -9.26 13.28
N GLY A 378 -2.91 -10.46 13.36
CA GLY A 378 -3.25 -11.58 12.50
C GLY A 378 -2.52 -12.85 12.92
N LYS A 379 -2.64 -13.91 12.12
CA LYS A 379 -1.93 -15.17 12.33
C LYS A 379 -0.95 -15.42 11.20
N LEU A 380 0.22 -15.96 11.51
CA LEU A 380 1.24 -16.36 10.55
C LEU A 380 1.75 -17.75 10.90
N ASN A 381 1.56 -18.73 10.00
CA ASN A 381 1.95 -20.13 10.20
C ASN A 381 1.47 -20.76 11.53
N GLY A 382 0.27 -20.39 11.98
CA GLY A 382 -0.31 -20.87 13.23
C GLY A 382 0.13 -20.10 14.49
N GLY A 383 1.12 -19.20 14.39
CA GLY A 383 1.46 -18.23 15.43
C GLY A 383 0.61 -16.97 15.35
N GLN A 384 0.63 -16.14 16.39
CA GLN A 384 -0.05 -14.85 16.44
C GLN A 384 0.95 -13.71 16.24
N VAL A 385 0.52 -12.67 15.51
CA VAL A 385 1.29 -11.46 15.22
C VAL A 385 0.45 -10.27 15.62
N SER A 386 1.03 -9.32 16.34
CA SER A 386 0.44 -8.03 16.66
C SER A 386 1.49 -6.93 16.57
N LEU A 387 1.14 -5.80 15.96
CA LEU A 387 2.05 -4.69 15.68
C LEU A 387 1.37 -3.30 15.88
N PRO A 388 0.82 -3.01 17.07
CA PRO A 388 0.28 -1.69 17.36
C PRO A 388 1.42 -0.65 17.40
N GLY A 389 1.07 0.61 17.17
CA GLY A 389 2.06 1.67 17.12
C GLY A 389 1.51 3.06 16.82
N THR A 390 2.42 4.02 16.72
CA THR A 390 2.12 5.41 16.39
C THR A 390 3.12 5.95 15.38
N LEU A 391 2.66 6.84 14.51
CA LEU A 391 3.46 7.64 13.61
C LEU A 391 3.05 9.10 13.79
N ASP A 392 3.99 9.91 14.23
CA ASP A 392 3.84 11.36 14.34
C ASP A 392 4.59 12.02 13.18
N ALA A 393 3.84 12.45 12.17
CA ALA A 393 4.31 13.21 11.02
C ALA A 393 3.92 14.69 11.11
N THR A 394 3.66 15.22 12.31
CA THR A 394 3.35 16.66 12.49
C THR A 394 4.59 17.56 12.40
N SER A 395 5.79 16.95 12.48
CA SER A 395 7.10 17.58 12.35
C SER A 395 7.80 17.14 11.06
N ILE A 396 8.82 17.90 10.63
CA ILE A 396 9.68 17.58 9.49
C ILE A 396 10.42 16.24 9.69
N ASN A 397 10.74 15.90 10.94
CA ASN A 397 11.33 14.62 11.30
C ASN A 397 10.23 13.72 11.90
N PRO A 398 9.65 12.80 11.11
CA PRO A 398 8.63 11.90 11.62
C PRO A 398 9.19 11.00 12.72
N ARG A 399 8.36 10.71 13.72
CA ARG A 399 8.70 9.78 14.79
C ARG A 399 7.74 8.61 14.78
N ILE A 400 8.30 7.41 14.71
CA ILE A 400 7.54 6.17 14.57
C ILE A 400 7.87 5.28 15.76
N ASN A 401 6.85 4.72 16.41
CA ASN A 401 7.02 3.76 17.50
C ASN A 401 6.09 2.56 17.28
N PHE A 402 6.59 1.34 17.47
CA PHE A 402 5.81 0.11 17.40
C PHE A 402 6.10 -0.78 18.59
N GLN A 403 5.10 -1.57 18.97
CA GLN A 403 5.17 -2.53 20.07
C GLN A 403 4.88 -3.95 19.58
N PRO A 404 5.78 -4.55 18.78
CA PRO A 404 5.57 -5.89 18.23
C PRO A 404 5.35 -6.92 19.33
N ARG A 405 4.36 -7.78 19.13
CA ARG A 405 4.13 -9.00 19.89
C ARG A 405 3.96 -10.16 18.93
N LEU A 406 4.85 -11.13 19.05
CA LEU A 406 4.82 -12.39 18.30
C LEU A 406 4.62 -13.52 19.31
N GLU A 407 3.77 -14.48 18.98
CA GLU A 407 3.56 -15.68 19.78
C GLU A 407 3.68 -16.91 18.88
N ASN A 408 4.69 -17.74 19.12
CA ASN A 408 4.93 -19.00 18.41
C ASN A 408 5.00 -18.87 16.88
N VAL A 409 5.58 -17.79 16.36
CA VAL A 409 5.74 -17.53 14.92
C VAL A 409 6.99 -18.24 14.40
N GLU A 410 6.90 -18.94 13.27
CA GLU A 410 8.04 -19.62 12.65
C GLU A 410 9.07 -18.61 12.11
N ILE A 411 10.22 -18.49 12.78
CA ILE A 411 11.26 -17.50 12.44
C ILE A 411 11.82 -17.70 11.02
N GLY A 412 11.90 -18.96 10.55
CA GLY A 412 12.41 -19.27 9.22
C GLY A 412 11.59 -18.61 8.11
N THR A 413 10.30 -18.35 8.34
CA THR A 413 9.43 -17.66 7.38
C THR A 413 9.78 -16.18 7.27
N ILE A 414 10.06 -15.52 8.40
CA ILE A 414 10.47 -14.11 8.41
C ILE A 414 11.86 -13.97 7.78
N LEU A 415 12.83 -14.81 8.17
CA LEU A 415 14.18 -14.77 7.60
C LEU A 415 14.17 -14.92 6.08
N LYS A 416 13.36 -15.86 5.57
CA LYS A 416 13.17 -16.05 4.12
C LYS A 416 12.50 -14.86 3.44
N ALA A 417 11.45 -14.29 4.02
CA ALA A 417 10.71 -13.17 3.43
C ALA A 417 11.54 -11.88 3.28
N PHE A 418 12.57 -11.72 4.12
CA PHE A 418 13.48 -10.57 4.12
C PHE A 418 14.88 -10.90 3.54
N ASN A 419 15.03 -12.08 2.90
CA ASN A 419 16.25 -12.54 2.24
C ASN A 419 17.49 -12.62 3.15
N TYR A 420 17.30 -13.03 4.41
CA TYR A 420 18.42 -13.29 5.31
C TYR A 420 18.95 -14.72 5.13
N PRO A 421 20.27 -14.91 4.87
CA PRO A 421 20.87 -16.22 4.58
C PRO A 421 21.10 -17.08 5.84
N ILE A 422 20.26 -16.93 6.86
CA ILE A 422 20.39 -17.61 8.14
C ILE A 422 19.44 -18.83 8.14
N SER A 423 20.01 -20.03 8.20
CA SER A 423 19.25 -21.29 8.28
C SER A 423 18.84 -21.60 9.71
N LEU A 424 17.89 -20.83 10.23
CA LEU A 424 17.31 -20.97 11.57
C LEU A 424 15.81 -21.23 11.46
N THR A 425 15.33 -22.27 12.12
CA THR A 425 13.90 -22.56 12.29
C THR A 425 13.55 -22.70 13.76
N GLY A 426 12.29 -22.49 14.10
CA GLY A 426 11.78 -22.56 15.46
C GLY A 426 10.62 -21.60 15.69
N LYS A 427 9.83 -21.87 16.72
CA LYS A 427 8.71 -21.03 17.11
C LYS A 427 9.21 -19.90 17.99
N MET A 428 9.18 -18.69 17.46
CA MET A 428 9.61 -17.47 18.14
C MET A 428 8.43 -16.75 18.76
N SER A 429 8.59 -16.35 20.01
CA SER A 429 7.78 -15.38 20.71
C SER A 429 8.65 -14.16 21.02
N LEU A 430 8.11 -12.97 20.80
CA LEU A 430 8.82 -11.71 20.94
C LEU A 430 7.87 -10.66 21.52
N ALA A 431 8.34 -9.87 22.46
CA ALA A 431 7.65 -8.66 22.90
C ALA A 431 8.67 -7.54 23.08
N GLY A 432 8.43 -6.38 22.48
CA GLY A 432 9.37 -5.27 22.55
C GLY A 432 8.77 -3.93 22.14
N ASP A 433 9.62 -2.92 22.22
CA ASP A 433 9.33 -1.53 21.85
C ASP A 433 10.43 -1.07 20.89
N PHE A 434 10.03 -0.60 19.71
CA PHE A 434 10.93 -0.14 18.66
C PHE A 434 10.52 1.24 18.17
N SER A 435 11.51 2.03 17.78
CA SER A 435 11.31 3.36 17.23
C SER A 435 12.26 3.64 16.07
N GLY A 436 11.81 4.50 15.16
CA GLY A 436 12.57 4.90 13.98
C GLY A 436 11.97 6.15 13.33
N ALA A 437 12.55 6.55 12.20
CA ALA A 437 12.09 7.69 11.43
C ALA A 437 11.28 7.31 10.18
N ASP A 438 11.43 6.08 9.67
CA ASP A 438 10.79 5.66 8.41
C ASP A 438 10.37 4.17 8.45
N ILE A 439 9.29 3.82 7.76
CA ILE A 439 8.71 2.47 7.65
C ILE A 439 9.16 1.87 6.33
N ASP A 440 10.44 1.51 6.27
CA ASP A 440 11.02 0.79 5.17
C ASP A 440 12.14 -0.16 5.64
N ALA A 441 12.48 -1.12 4.79
CA ALA A 441 13.44 -2.16 5.14
C ALA A 441 14.88 -1.65 5.23
N ASP A 442 15.22 -0.55 4.56
CA ASP A 442 16.54 0.07 4.62
C ASP A 442 16.68 0.90 5.89
N ALA A 443 15.71 1.75 6.23
CA ALA A 443 15.72 2.47 7.50
C ALA A 443 15.73 1.51 8.69
N PHE A 444 14.99 0.40 8.65
CA PHE A 444 15.05 -0.62 9.72
C PHE A 444 16.47 -1.17 9.94
N ARG A 445 17.26 -1.31 8.87
CA ARG A 445 18.64 -1.83 8.93
C ARG A 445 19.68 -0.80 9.36
N HIS A 446 19.33 0.48 9.47
CA HIS A 446 20.31 1.54 9.74
C HIS A 446 19.92 2.50 10.86
N ASN A 447 18.62 2.79 11.03
CA ASN A 447 18.14 3.95 11.79
C ASN A 447 17.14 3.58 12.90
N TRP A 448 16.78 2.31 13.01
CA TRP A 448 15.86 1.86 14.04
C TRP A 448 16.58 1.48 15.32
N GLN A 449 15.88 1.67 16.43
CA GLN A 449 16.36 1.36 17.77
C GLN A 449 15.23 0.79 18.63
N GLY A 450 15.56 -0.02 19.63
CA GLY A 450 14.56 -0.62 20.50
C GLY A 450 15.11 -1.73 21.36
N GLN A 451 14.21 -2.36 22.11
CA GLN A 451 14.53 -3.50 22.96
C GLN A 451 13.39 -4.51 22.92
N ALA A 452 13.73 -5.79 23.03
CA ALA A 452 12.75 -6.86 23.06
C ALA A 452 13.24 -8.03 23.90
N HIS A 453 12.31 -8.75 24.51
CA HIS A 453 12.59 -10.09 25.01
C HIS A 453 12.23 -11.10 23.92
N VAL A 454 13.14 -12.05 23.65
CA VAL A 454 12.95 -13.09 22.64
C VAL A 454 13.00 -14.46 23.31
N GLU A 455 11.99 -15.26 23.02
CA GLU A 455 11.92 -16.67 23.39
C GLU A 455 11.73 -17.49 22.12
N MET A 456 12.44 -18.59 22.00
CA MET A 456 12.28 -19.55 20.93
C MET A 456 12.13 -20.96 21.51
N THR A 457 11.29 -21.76 20.86
CA THR A 457 11.10 -23.18 21.17
C THR A 457 11.30 -24.02 19.92
N ASP A 458 11.66 -25.29 20.10
CA ASP A 458 11.92 -26.24 19.02
C ASP A 458 12.94 -25.69 18.00
N THR A 459 13.99 -25.03 18.51
CA THR A 459 14.96 -24.31 17.67
C THR A 459 15.91 -25.28 16.99
N ARG A 460 16.12 -25.06 15.70
CA ARG A 460 17.03 -25.81 14.85
C ARG A 460 17.86 -24.85 14.03
N MET A 461 19.17 -24.85 14.27
CA MET A 461 20.14 -24.08 13.50
C MET A 461 20.95 -25.03 12.63
N GLU A 462 20.90 -24.85 11.31
CA GLU A 462 21.67 -25.67 10.37
C GLU A 462 23.04 -25.04 10.08
N GLY A 463 24.00 -25.88 9.68
CA GLY A 463 25.34 -25.44 9.26
C GLY A 463 26.40 -25.49 10.37
N MET A 464 25.99 -25.46 11.64
CA MET A 464 26.90 -25.62 12.77
C MET A 464 26.31 -26.56 13.82
N ASN A 465 26.97 -27.69 14.08
CA ASN A 465 26.64 -28.60 15.18
C ASN A 465 27.62 -28.40 16.35
N PHE A 466 27.20 -27.62 17.34
CA PHE A 466 28.04 -27.29 18.49
C PHE A 466 28.44 -28.51 19.32
N GLN A 467 27.53 -29.48 19.50
CA GLN A 467 27.82 -30.72 20.20
C GLN A 467 28.94 -31.49 19.49
N GLN A 468 28.81 -31.71 18.18
CA GLN A 468 29.79 -32.44 17.38
C GLN A 468 31.14 -31.73 17.37
N MET A 469 31.15 -30.40 17.22
CA MET A 469 32.39 -29.60 17.22
C MET A 469 33.17 -29.78 18.52
N ILE A 470 32.49 -29.75 19.67
CA ILE A 470 33.13 -29.93 20.99
C ILE A 470 33.61 -31.37 21.16
N GLN A 471 32.77 -32.36 20.84
CA GLN A 471 33.14 -33.77 20.98
C GLN A 471 34.36 -34.13 20.12
N GLN A 472 34.40 -33.67 18.86
CA GLN A 472 35.54 -33.89 17.97
C GLN A 472 36.80 -33.17 18.45
N ALA A 473 36.68 -31.97 19.01
CA ALA A 473 37.82 -31.25 19.56
C ALA A 473 38.39 -31.94 20.81
N VAL A 474 37.54 -32.54 21.65
CA VAL A 474 37.98 -33.35 22.81
C VAL A 474 38.69 -34.63 22.35
N GLU A 475 38.12 -35.34 21.38
CA GLU A 475 38.70 -36.58 20.82
C GLU A 475 40.08 -36.31 20.20
N ARG A 476 40.22 -35.25 19.40
CA ARG A 476 41.51 -34.86 18.77
C ARG A 476 42.60 -34.51 19.78
N ASN A 477 42.22 -34.06 20.98
CA ASN A 477 43.15 -33.67 22.05
C ASN A 477 43.44 -34.78 23.05
N GLY A 478 43.15 -36.04 22.71
CA GLY A 478 43.61 -37.21 23.45
C GLY A 478 42.70 -37.66 24.60
N GLY A 479 41.41 -37.31 24.57
CA GLY A 479 40.42 -37.97 25.42
C GLY A 479 40.14 -39.39 24.92
N ASP A 480 40.03 -40.37 25.82
CA ASP A 480 39.59 -41.75 25.53
C ASP A 480 38.08 -41.83 25.13
N VAL A 481 37.52 -40.74 24.62
CA VAL A 481 36.10 -40.56 24.34
C VAL A 481 35.94 -40.52 22.83
N LYS A 482 35.15 -41.46 22.29
CA LYS A 482 34.78 -41.46 20.88
C LYS A 482 33.55 -40.58 20.66
N ALA A 483 33.59 -39.69 19.68
CA ALA A 483 32.38 -39.03 19.21
C ALA A 483 31.41 -40.07 18.62
N ALA A 484 30.10 -39.84 18.74
CA ALA A 484 29.13 -40.71 18.09
C ALA A 484 29.23 -40.58 16.55
N GLU A 485 29.19 -41.70 15.83
CA GLU A 485 29.15 -41.71 14.37
C GLU A 485 27.70 -41.47 13.91
N ASN A 486 27.48 -40.42 13.11
CA ASN A 486 26.19 -39.87 12.60
C ASN A 486 25.57 -38.72 13.41
N PHE A 487 26.15 -37.52 13.25
CA PHE A 487 25.49 -36.28 13.62
C PHE A 487 24.88 -35.62 12.39
N ASP A 488 23.62 -35.18 12.49
CA ASP A 488 23.10 -34.12 11.61
C ASP A 488 23.96 -32.86 11.83
N ASN A 489 24.29 -32.09 10.79
CA ASN A 489 25.06 -30.84 10.94
C ASN A 489 24.19 -29.69 11.47
N VAL A 490 23.63 -29.89 12.66
CA VAL A 490 22.56 -29.07 13.24
C VAL A 490 22.73 -28.95 14.74
N THR A 491 22.52 -27.74 15.25
CA THR A 491 22.33 -27.50 16.69
C THR A 491 20.84 -27.43 16.99
N ARG A 492 20.38 -28.23 17.96
CA ARG A 492 18.98 -28.29 18.41
C ARG A 492 18.85 -27.82 19.85
N LEU A 493 17.88 -26.95 20.10
CA LEU A 493 17.51 -26.44 21.42
C LEU A 493 16.00 -26.57 21.61
N ASP A 494 15.57 -27.10 22.75
CA ASP A 494 14.15 -27.15 23.11
C ASP A 494 13.65 -25.75 23.46
N ARG A 495 14.52 -24.95 24.08
CA ARG A 495 14.26 -23.55 24.46
C ARG A 495 15.51 -22.70 24.26
N PHE A 496 15.33 -21.49 23.74
CA PHE A 496 16.33 -20.44 23.69
C PHE A 496 15.71 -19.10 24.12
N THR A 497 16.38 -18.33 24.96
CA THR A 497 15.91 -17.00 25.41
C THR A 497 17.05 -15.99 25.34
N THR A 498 16.74 -14.73 25.05
CA THR A 498 17.71 -13.63 25.06
C THR A 498 17.00 -12.29 25.18
N ASP A 499 17.68 -11.31 25.76
CA ASP A 499 17.28 -9.91 25.70
C ASP A 499 17.98 -9.23 24.52
N LEU A 500 17.16 -8.73 23.60
CA LEU A 500 17.59 -8.09 22.35
C LEU A 500 17.58 -6.57 22.54
N THR A 501 18.67 -5.91 22.13
CA THR A 501 18.70 -4.46 21.91
C THR A 501 19.04 -4.18 20.46
N LEU A 502 18.24 -3.36 19.78
CA LEU A 502 18.53 -2.84 18.46
C LEU A 502 18.99 -1.39 18.60
N LYS A 503 20.11 -1.04 17.96
CA LYS A 503 20.58 0.33 17.88
C LYS A 503 21.27 0.56 16.54
N ASP A 504 20.71 1.47 15.73
CA ASP A 504 21.28 1.89 14.45
C ASP A 504 21.63 0.69 13.54
N GLY A 505 20.72 -0.28 13.46
CA GLY A 505 20.93 -1.50 12.66
C GLY A 505 21.77 -2.60 13.30
N VAL A 506 22.33 -2.36 14.49
CA VAL A 506 23.10 -3.34 15.24
C VAL A 506 22.22 -3.98 16.31
N VAL A 507 22.06 -5.30 16.21
CA VAL A 507 21.36 -6.13 17.18
C VAL A 507 22.36 -6.70 18.17
N THR A 508 22.20 -6.36 19.45
CA THR A 508 22.93 -6.97 20.56
C THR A 508 22.02 -7.99 21.26
N LEU A 509 22.52 -9.21 21.43
CA LEU A 509 21.87 -10.28 22.17
C LEU A 509 22.59 -10.47 23.50
N ASN A 510 21.89 -10.17 24.59
CA ASN A 510 22.39 -10.33 25.96
C ASN A 510 21.70 -11.51 26.63
N ASP A 511 22.35 -12.04 27.68
CA ASP A 511 21.80 -13.08 28.54
C ASP A 511 21.22 -14.27 27.75
N MET A 512 21.90 -14.66 26.65
CA MET A 512 21.48 -15.79 25.85
C MET A 512 21.50 -17.04 26.72
N GLN A 513 20.42 -17.81 26.70
CA GLN A 513 20.30 -19.08 27.41
C GLN A 513 19.62 -20.08 26.50
N GLY A 514 20.28 -21.20 26.22
CA GLY A 514 19.74 -22.28 25.40
C GLY A 514 19.83 -23.62 26.13
N GLN A 515 18.82 -24.45 25.97
CA GLN A 515 18.72 -25.75 26.65
C GLN A 515 18.15 -26.82 25.72
N SER A 516 18.69 -28.04 25.85
CA SER A 516 18.19 -29.29 25.27
C SER A 516 18.63 -30.48 26.15
N PRO A 517 18.18 -31.71 25.88
CA PRO A 517 18.58 -32.88 26.66
C PRO A 517 20.08 -33.20 26.56
N VAL A 518 20.77 -32.65 25.56
CA VAL A 518 22.19 -32.94 25.28
C VAL A 518 23.09 -31.71 25.35
N LEU A 519 22.52 -30.50 25.38
CA LEU A 519 23.25 -29.24 25.29
C LEU A 519 22.66 -28.19 26.21
N ALA A 520 23.50 -27.48 26.95
CA ALA A 520 23.14 -26.19 27.55
C ALA A 520 24.14 -25.14 27.06
N LEU A 521 23.66 -23.93 26.75
CA LEU A 521 24.50 -22.81 26.37
C LEU A 521 24.10 -21.54 27.09
N THR A 522 25.08 -20.71 27.40
CA THR A 522 24.90 -19.31 27.76
C THR A 522 25.74 -18.44 26.83
N GLY A 523 25.42 -17.16 26.67
CA GLY A 523 26.26 -16.31 25.83
C GLY A 523 25.78 -14.88 25.64
N GLU A 524 26.54 -14.16 24.84
CA GLU A 524 26.25 -12.80 24.38
C GLU A 524 26.76 -12.60 22.96
N GLY A 525 26.26 -11.61 22.25
CA GLY A 525 26.69 -11.41 20.87
C GLY A 525 26.09 -10.20 20.18
N MET A 526 26.63 -9.91 19.01
CA MET A 526 26.25 -8.79 18.16
C MET A 526 26.01 -9.29 16.73
N LEU A 527 24.96 -8.75 16.09
CA LEU A 527 24.63 -8.97 14.69
C LEU A 527 24.43 -7.61 14.03
N ASN A 528 25.12 -7.35 12.92
CA ASN A 528 24.93 -6.15 12.12
C ASN A 528 24.03 -6.49 10.93
N LEU A 529 22.85 -5.87 10.86
CA LEU A 529 21.84 -6.17 9.85
C LEU A 529 22.19 -5.63 8.46
N ALA A 530 22.93 -4.52 8.40
CA ALA A 530 23.37 -3.89 7.16
C ALA A 530 24.56 -4.65 6.55
N ASP A 531 25.60 -4.90 7.36
CA ASP A 531 26.82 -5.59 6.94
C ASP A 531 26.67 -7.11 6.86
N GLN A 532 25.56 -7.65 7.40
CA GLN A 532 25.28 -9.09 7.48
C GLN A 532 26.41 -9.87 8.17
N THR A 533 26.94 -9.29 9.25
CA THR A 533 28.00 -9.90 10.06
C THR A 533 27.51 -10.25 11.46
N CYS A 534 28.16 -11.20 12.11
CA CYS A 534 27.98 -11.42 13.54
C CYS A 534 29.32 -11.59 14.26
N ASP A 535 29.25 -11.41 15.58
CA ASP A 535 30.29 -11.81 16.53
C ASP A 535 29.57 -12.24 17.82
N THR A 536 29.60 -13.54 18.10
CA THR A 536 28.85 -14.16 19.19
C THR A 536 29.77 -15.03 20.01
N GLN A 537 29.61 -15.00 21.32
CA GLN A 537 30.37 -15.80 22.27
C GLN A 537 29.40 -16.65 23.08
N PHE A 538 29.67 -17.95 23.12
CA PHE A 538 28.89 -18.94 23.82
C PHE A 538 29.77 -19.72 24.81
N ASP A 539 29.22 -20.00 25.97
CA ASP A 539 29.73 -20.99 26.93
C ASP A 539 28.84 -22.23 26.84
N ILE A 540 29.40 -23.32 26.30
CA ILE A 540 28.63 -24.50 25.92
C ILE A 540 28.96 -25.67 26.83
N ARG A 541 27.93 -26.30 27.39
CA ARG A 541 28.03 -27.56 28.14
C ARG A 541 27.33 -28.66 27.38
N VAL A 542 28.07 -29.74 27.10
CA VAL A 542 27.52 -30.94 26.44
C VAL A 542 27.12 -31.94 27.53
N ILE A 543 25.82 -31.99 27.82
CA ILE A 543 25.25 -32.77 28.93
C ILE A 543 25.09 -34.25 28.53
N GLY A 544 24.83 -34.51 27.26
CA GLY A 544 24.51 -35.85 26.74
C GLY A 544 25.22 -36.21 25.44
N GLY A 545 24.99 -37.43 24.96
CA GLY A 545 25.56 -37.92 23.69
C GLY A 545 27.05 -38.28 23.72
N TRP A 546 27.64 -38.44 24.91
CA TRP A 546 28.99 -38.98 25.09
C TRP A 546 28.99 -40.51 25.06
N SER A 547 30.04 -41.12 24.50
CA SER A 547 30.23 -42.58 24.50
C SER A 547 31.27 -43.02 25.54
N GLY A 548 30.89 -43.94 26.42
CA GLY A 548 31.70 -44.43 27.55
C GLY A 548 31.33 -43.79 28.90
N GLU A 549 31.89 -44.31 29.99
CA GLU A 549 31.79 -43.75 31.34
C GLU A 549 33.21 -43.43 31.83
N SER A 550 33.54 -42.15 31.93
CA SER A 550 34.84 -41.70 32.43
C SER A 550 34.71 -40.41 33.25
N LYS A 551 35.61 -40.20 34.21
CA LYS A 551 35.69 -38.95 34.98
C LYS A 551 35.87 -37.71 34.09
N LEU A 552 36.43 -37.88 32.89
CA LEU A 552 36.56 -36.82 31.90
C LEU A 552 35.19 -36.41 31.35
N ILE A 553 34.29 -37.37 31.10
CA ILE A 553 32.92 -37.07 30.65
C ILE A 553 32.16 -36.31 31.74
N ASP A 554 32.29 -36.70 33.01
CA ASP A 554 31.65 -35.98 34.11
C ASP A 554 32.17 -34.54 34.22
N PHE A 555 33.48 -34.35 34.08
CA PHE A 555 34.10 -33.02 34.03
C PHE A 555 33.58 -32.18 32.84
N LEU A 556 33.46 -32.77 31.65
CA LEU A 556 32.99 -32.08 30.44
C LEU A 556 31.50 -31.74 30.47
N LYS A 557 30.68 -32.50 31.21
CA LYS A 557 29.26 -32.18 31.43
C LYS A 557 29.08 -30.95 32.33
N GLU A 558 29.99 -30.73 33.27
CA GLU A 558 29.93 -29.61 34.22
C GLU A 558 30.71 -28.37 33.75
N THR A 559 31.71 -28.54 32.87
CA THR A 559 32.62 -27.48 32.46
C THR A 559 32.12 -26.78 31.18
N PRO A 560 31.87 -25.46 31.20
CA PRO A 560 31.55 -24.71 29.99
C PRO A 560 32.76 -24.63 29.05
N VAL A 561 32.50 -24.84 27.76
CA VAL A 561 33.48 -24.71 26.67
C VAL A 561 33.21 -23.42 25.91
N PRO A 562 34.14 -22.43 25.95
CA PRO A 562 34.01 -21.19 25.19
C PRO A 562 34.09 -21.43 23.68
N LEU A 563 33.06 -21.01 22.97
CA LEU A 563 32.94 -20.98 21.51
C LEU A 563 32.65 -19.54 21.05
N ARG A 564 33.47 -19.02 20.14
CA ARG A 564 33.16 -17.76 19.43
C ARG A 564 32.78 -18.07 17.99
N VAL A 565 31.68 -17.50 17.51
CA VAL A 565 31.23 -17.58 16.10
C VAL A 565 31.17 -16.17 15.54
N TYR A 566 31.89 -15.89 14.45
CA TYR A 566 32.05 -14.53 13.92
C TYR A 566 32.23 -14.51 12.40
N GLY A 567 31.99 -13.35 11.78
CA GLY A 567 32.17 -13.12 10.34
C GLY A 567 30.85 -12.86 9.61
N ASN A 568 30.86 -13.01 8.29
CA ASN A 568 29.68 -12.81 7.46
C ASN A 568 28.72 -14.02 7.58
N TRP A 569 27.41 -13.79 7.59
CA TRP A 569 26.40 -14.84 7.78
C TRP A 569 26.47 -15.98 6.76
N GLN A 570 26.97 -15.74 5.55
CA GLN A 570 27.17 -16.78 4.52
C GLN A 570 28.47 -17.59 4.72
N GLN A 571 29.44 -17.04 5.47
CA GLN A 571 30.77 -17.60 5.67
C GLN A 571 31.23 -17.38 7.12
N LEU A 572 30.55 -18.05 8.05
CA LEU A 572 30.85 -17.94 9.46
C LEU A 572 32.16 -18.68 9.80
N ASN A 573 32.97 -18.03 10.61
CA ASN A 573 34.16 -18.59 11.23
C ASN A 573 33.88 -18.93 12.69
N TYR A 574 34.64 -19.86 13.24
CA TYR A 574 34.54 -20.20 14.66
C TYR A 574 35.91 -20.38 15.30
N SER A 575 35.97 -20.16 16.61
CA SER A 575 37.12 -20.51 17.45
C SER A 575 36.66 -21.20 18.72
N LEU A 576 37.26 -22.34 19.06
CA LEU A 576 36.88 -23.19 20.18
C LEU A 576 38.08 -23.40 21.11
N GLN A 577 37.92 -23.17 22.41
CA GLN A 577 39.02 -23.19 23.39
C GLN A 577 39.09 -24.49 24.23
N VAL A 578 39.05 -25.66 23.58
CA VAL A 578 39.09 -26.96 24.30
C VAL A 578 40.47 -27.25 24.88
N ASP A 579 41.55 -26.93 24.16
CA ASP A 579 42.92 -27.32 24.52
C ASP A 579 43.35 -26.79 25.89
N GLN A 580 42.97 -25.54 26.20
CA GLN A 580 43.26 -24.93 27.49
C GLN A 580 42.50 -25.61 28.64
N LEU A 581 41.23 -25.97 28.41
CA LEU A 581 40.41 -26.67 29.41
C LEU A 581 40.95 -28.06 29.70
N LEU A 582 41.26 -28.84 28.66
CA LEU A 582 41.81 -30.20 28.82
C LEU A 582 43.20 -30.19 29.45
N ARG A 583 44.07 -29.25 29.05
CA ARG A 583 45.39 -29.10 29.67
C ARG A 583 45.29 -28.83 31.17
N LYS A 584 44.37 -27.93 31.56
CA LYS A 584 44.12 -27.63 32.97
C LYS A 584 43.60 -28.86 33.72
N HIS A 585 42.63 -29.59 33.15
CA HIS A 585 42.12 -30.83 33.72
C HIS A 585 43.20 -31.89 33.92
N LEU A 586 44.05 -32.11 32.91
CA LEU A 586 45.17 -33.06 33.00
C LEU A 586 46.20 -32.65 34.05
N GLN A 587 46.50 -31.35 34.16
CA GLN A 587 47.37 -30.82 35.21
C GLN A 587 46.77 -31.06 36.60
N ASP A 588 45.48 -30.80 36.79
CA ASP A 588 44.78 -30.99 38.05
C ASP A 588 44.68 -32.48 38.44
N GLU A 589 44.36 -33.36 37.49
CA GLU A 589 44.32 -34.81 37.71
C GLU A 589 45.72 -35.38 37.98
N ALA A 590 46.75 -34.91 37.28
CA ALA A 590 48.14 -35.27 37.58
C ALA A 590 48.55 -34.81 38.98
N LYS A 591 48.22 -33.56 39.36
CA LYS A 591 48.48 -33.02 40.70
C LYS A 591 47.74 -33.83 41.78
N ARG A 592 46.48 -34.22 41.53
CA ARG A 592 45.68 -35.06 42.42
C ARG A 592 46.28 -36.45 42.60
N ARG A 593 46.60 -37.15 41.51
CA ARG A 593 47.20 -38.50 41.57
C ARG A 593 48.59 -38.49 42.21
N LEU A 594 49.40 -37.47 41.92
CA LEU A 594 50.70 -37.29 42.56
C LEU A 594 50.56 -37.00 44.06
N ASN A 595 49.57 -36.19 44.46
CA ASN A 595 49.23 -35.97 45.87
C ASN A 595 48.78 -37.28 46.54
N ASP A 596 47.80 -37.99 45.98
CA ASP A 596 47.30 -39.26 46.52
C ASP A 596 48.42 -40.30 46.65
N TRP A 597 49.34 -40.37 45.67
CA TRP A 597 50.51 -41.24 45.73
C TRP A 597 51.49 -40.82 46.82
N ALA A 598 51.80 -39.53 46.93
CA ALA A 598 52.66 -39.00 47.99
C ALA A 598 52.04 -39.23 49.37
N GLU A 599 50.71 -39.22 49.44
CA GLU A 599 49.93 -39.43 50.65
C GLU A 599 49.93 -40.90 51.11
N ARG A 600 49.88 -41.83 50.16
CA ARG A 600 50.05 -43.27 50.42
C ARG A 600 51.49 -43.68 50.73
N ASN A 601 52.47 -42.88 50.30
CA ASN A 601 53.91 -43.15 50.49
C ASN A 601 54.60 -42.17 51.45
N LYS A 602 53.86 -41.65 52.45
CA LYS A 602 54.31 -40.64 53.43
C LYS A 602 55.63 -40.98 54.15
N ASP A 603 55.90 -42.27 54.34
CA ASP A 603 57.09 -42.76 55.07
C ASP A 603 58.33 -42.94 54.18
N SER A 604 58.17 -42.86 52.85
CA SER A 604 59.28 -42.97 51.90
C SER A 604 59.93 -41.61 51.64
N ARG A 605 61.26 -41.59 51.42
CA ARG A 605 62.01 -40.38 51.04
C ARG A 605 61.46 -39.72 49.77
N ASN A 606 61.09 -40.55 48.79
CA ASN A 606 60.52 -40.11 47.51
C ASN A 606 59.13 -39.47 47.67
N GLY A 607 58.30 -39.96 48.60
CA GLY A 607 57.00 -39.34 48.92
C GLY A 607 57.13 -37.93 49.50
N LYS A 608 58.15 -37.69 50.33
CA LYS A 608 58.45 -36.36 50.90
C LYS A 608 58.95 -35.37 49.86
N ASP A 609 59.76 -35.82 48.89
CA ASP A 609 60.29 -34.98 47.83
C ASP A 609 59.21 -34.59 46.79
N VAL A 610 58.33 -35.53 46.42
CA VAL A 610 57.18 -35.24 45.53
C VAL A 610 56.23 -34.24 46.18
N LYS A 611 55.98 -34.34 47.49
CA LYS A 611 55.13 -33.38 48.22
C LYS A 611 55.71 -31.95 48.22
N LYS A 612 57.03 -31.81 48.39
CA LYS A 612 57.72 -30.51 48.27
C LYS A 612 57.68 -29.92 46.85
N LEU A 613 57.68 -30.76 45.82
CA LEU A 613 57.54 -30.32 44.42
C LEU A 613 56.12 -29.85 44.11
N LEU A 614 55.11 -30.54 44.64
CA LEU A 614 53.69 -30.17 44.48
C LEU A 614 53.32 -28.85 45.18
N GLU A 615 54.04 -28.46 46.25
CA GLU A 615 53.88 -27.15 46.91
C GLU A 615 54.47 -25.99 46.08
N LYS A 616 55.30 -26.28 45.06
CA LYS A 616 55.93 -25.27 44.18
C LYS A 616 55.26 -25.11 42.81
N MET A 617 54.35 -26.02 42.45
CA MET A 617 53.54 -26.01 41.22
C MET A 617 52.11 -25.60 41.53
#